data_AF-A0A3B9RPJ9-F1
#
_entry.id   AF-A0A3B9RPJ9-F1
#
_cell.length_a   1.000
_cell.length_b   1.000
_cell.length_c   1.000
_cell.angle_alpha   90.00
_cell.angle_beta   90.00
_cell.angle_gamma   90.00
#
_symmetry.space_group_name_H-M   'P 1'
#
loop_
_entity.id
_entity.type
_entity.pdbx_description
1 polymer ?
#
loop_
_entity_poly.entity_id
_entity_poly.type
_entity_poly.pdbx_seq_one_letter_code
_entity_poly.pdbx_strand_id
1 'polypeptide(L)'
;MQDESTTETDKKEGTEEKAKVKKRLTLGRAHVAMLSVSATVLVFILAFSCYGCSYQPITPPTPEEAEVTFKGLYSSTWELDTTMGVTSLEELNNIAVLKFVIATKHAENESASTTMYLKDMPPVLVELVYTEGYGFSIESGGQKFAVKLLYSASKDGKSETLTMIGNESNIHCYYLKK
;
A
#
# COMPACT_ATOMS: atom_id res chain seq x y z
N MET A 1 -57.14 -73.37 33.28
CA MET A 1 -56.77 -73.54 31.88
C MET A 1 -56.30 -72.18 31.39
N GLN A 2 -54.97 -72.00 31.32
CA GLN A 2 -54.20 -71.87 30.06
C GLN A 2 -54.35 -70.45 29.48
N ASP A 3 -53.35 -69.75 28.96
CA ASP A 3 -51.91 -69.95 28.81
C ASP A 3 -51.35 -68.58 28.35
N GLU A 4 -50.03 -68.46 28.37
CA GLU A 4 -49.18 -67.42 27.78
C GLU A 4 -49.49 -66.99 26.31
N SER A 5 -48.90 -65.84 25.95
CA SER A 5 -48.15 -65.54 24.70
C SER A 5 -48.63 -64.37 23.81
N THR A 6 -47.80 -63.31 23.87
CA THR A 6 -47.05 -62.62 22.80
C THR A 6 -47.66 -62.24 21.43
N THR A 7 -47.42 -60.96 21.08
CA THR A 7 -47.12 -60.35 19.74
C THR A 7 -48.17 -60.36 18.63
N GLU A 8 -48.59 -59.18 18.15
CA GLU A 8 -48.01 -58.49 16.97
C GLU A 8 -48.74 -57.16 16.67
N THR A 9 -48.07 -56.33 15.89
CA THR A 9 -48.38 -54.92 15.59
C THR A 9 -49.01 -54.85 14.20
N ASP A 10 -50.11 -54.11 13.97
CA ASP A 10 -50.15 -53.11 12.89
C ASP A 10 -51.35 -52.13 12.98
N LYS A 11 -51.01 -50.92 12.54
CA LYS A 11 -51.72 -49.65 12.24
C LYS A 11 -53.14 -49.79 11.65
N LYS A 12 -54.03 -48.80 11.65
CA LYS A 12 -54.06 -47.31 11.70
C LYS A 12 -55.55 -46.99 11.94
N GLU A 13 -56.02 -45.89 12.50
CA GLU A 13 -55.92 -44.54 11.95
C GLU A 13 -56.68 -43.61 12.90
N GLY A 14 -56.12 -42.44 13.19
CA GLY A 14 -56.71 -41.50 14.15
C GLY A 14 -55.83 -40.27 14.27
N THR A 15 -56.00 -39.40 13.29
CA THR A 15 -55.51 -38.02 13.12
C THR A 15 -55.05 -37.33 14.40
N GLU A 16 -53.78 -36.92 14.47
CA GLU A 16 -53.39 -35.71 15.18
C GLU A 16 -52.11 -35.11 14.59
N GLU A 17 -52.30 -33.92 14.06
CA GLU A 17 -51.31 -32.97 13.57
C GLU A 17 -50.21 -32.73 14.62
N LYS A 18 -48.96 -33.15 14.34
CA LYS A 18 -47.79 -32.75 15.14
C LYS A 18 -46.71 -32.13 14.28
N ALA A 19 -46.76 -30.79 14.31
CA ALA A 19 -45.70 -29.81 14.13
C ALA A 19 -44.31 -30.35 13.71
N LYS A 20 -43.86 -29.86 12.53
CA LYS A 20 -42.44 -29.79 12.16
C LYS A 20 -41.66 -29.12 13.30
N VAL A 21 -40.97 -29.90 14.11
CA VAL A 21 -39.96 -29.39 15.05
C VAL A 21 -38.77 -28.88 14.22
N LYS A 22 -38.82 -27.61 13.82
CA LYS A 22 -37.62 -26.84 13.47
C LYS A 22 -36.70 -26.88 14.70
N LYS A 23 -35.66 -27.72 14.67
CA LYS A 23 -34.54 -27.61 15.62
C LYS A 23 -33.91 -26.23 15.42
N ARG A 24 -34.35 -25.23 16.19
CA ARG A 24 -33.58 -24.02 16.41
C ARG A 24 -32.37 -24.46 17.23
N LEU A 25 -31.20 -24.46 16.60
CA LEU A 25 -29.92 -24.55 17.30
C LEU A 25 -29.85 -23.36 18.27
N THR A 26 -30.22 -23.59 19.53
CA THR A 26 -30.00 -22.63 20.60
C THR A 26 -28.51 -22.63 20.90
N LEU A 27 -27.79 -21.73 20.23
CA LEU A 27 -26.37 -21.52 20.42
C LEU A 27 -26.17 -21.02 21.86
N GLY A 28 -25.48 -21.81 22.68
CA GLY A 28 -25.19 -21.44 24.06
C GLY A 28 -24.42 -20.11 24.14
N ARG A 29 -24.67 -19.31 25.18
CA ARG A 29 -24.08 -17.98 25.38
C ARG A 29 -22.54 -17.97 25.28
N ALA A 30 -21.89 -19.05 25.70
CA ALA A 30 -20.44 -19.27 25.56
C ALA A 30 -20.00 -19.47 24.09
N HIS A 31 -20.81 -20.11 23.27
CA HIS A 31 -20.53 -20.36 21.85
C HIS A 31 -20.76 -19.10 21.01
N VAL A 32 -21.77 -18.29 21.36
CA VAL A 32 -21.97 -16.94 20.80
C VAL A 32 -20.81 -16.02 21.18
N ALA A 33 -20.36 -16.04 22.44
CA ALA A 33 -19.21 -15.26 22.88
C ALA A 33 -17.92 -15.68 22.15
N MET A 34 -17.69 -16.98 21.97
CA MET A 34 -16.54 -17.50 21.22
C MET A 34 -16.56 -17.06 19.76
N LEU A 35 -17.72 -17.12 19.09
CA LEU A 35 -17.88 -16.65 17.71
C LEU A 35 -17.68 -15.13 17.60
N SER A 36 -18.17 -14.36 18.57
CA SER A 36 -17.99 -12.91 18.63
C SER A 36 -16.51 -12.53 18.77
N VAL A 37 -15.77 -13.22 19.64
CA VAL A 37 -14.34 -12.97 19.83
C VAL A 37 -13.56 -13.33 18.57
N SER A 38 -13.83 -14.49 17.97
CA SER A 38 -13.19 -14.90 16.72
C SER A 38 -13.47 -13.93 15.57
N ALA A 39 -14.71 -13.47 15.42
CA ALA A 39 -15.06 -12.47 14.41
C ALA A 39 -14.35 -11.13 14.66
N THR A 40 -14.25 -10.69 15.91
CA THR A 40 -13.55 -9.46 16.29
C THR A 40 -12.06 -9.57 15.96
N VAL A 41 -11.41 -10.69 16.30
CA VAL A 41 -10.00 -10.95 15.97
C VAL A 41 -9.78 -10.95 14.46
N LEU A 42 -10.69 -11.56 13.67
CA LEU A 42 -10.59 -11.53 12.21
C LEU A 42 -10.72 -10.13 11.63
N VAL A 43 -11.61 -9.28 12.15
CA VAL A 43 -11.73 -7.88 11.73
C VAL A 43 -10.46 -7.10 12.05
N PHE A 44 -9.85 -7.33 13.21
CA PHE A 44 -8.57 -6.71 13.55
C PHE A 44 -7.44 -7.19 12.64
N ILE A 45 -7.33 -8.49 12.37
CA ILE A 45 -6.33 -9.02 11.44
C ILE A 45 -6.52 -8.44 10.03
N LEU A 46 -7.77 -8.29 9.56
CA LEU A 46 -8.07 -7.69 8.26
C LEU A 46 -7.78 -6.19 8.20
N ALA A 47 -8.01 -5.45 9.29
CA ALA A 47 -7.67 -4.03 9.37
C ALA A 47 -6.14 -3.82 9.43
N PHE A 48 -5.41 -4.73 10.11
CA PHE A 48 -3.97 -4.64 10.26
C PHE A 48 -3.16 -5.33 9.14
N SER A 49 -3.76 -6.20 8.34
CA SER A 49 -3.09 -6.87 7.21
C SER A 49 -2.75 -5.92 6.07
N CYS A 50 -3.46 -4.79 5.94
CA CYS A 50 -3.13 -3.75 4.96
C CYS A 50 -1.87 -2.94 5.32
N TYR A 51 -1.44 -2.92 6.59
CA TYR A 51 -0.22 -2.23 7.01
C TYR A 51 1.05 -3.00 6.63
N GLY A 52 0.93 -4.32 6.39
CA GLY A 52 2.06 -5.18 6.02
C GLY A 52 2.51 -5.07 4.57
N CYS A 53 1.71 -4.48 3.68
CA CYS A 53 2.06 -4.35 2.26
C CYS A 53 2.95 -3.13 1.95
N SER A 54 3.14 -2.21 2.90
CA SER A 54 3.96 -0.99 2.71
C SER A 54 5.43 -1.17 3.08
N TYR A 55 5.82 -2.30 3.67
CA TYR A 55 7.20 -2.61 4.06
C TYR A 55 7.81 -3.64 3.12
N GLN A 56 7.73 -3.41 1.81
CA GLN A 56 8.73 -4.04 0.95
C GLN A 56 10.03 -3.26 1.12
N PRO A 57 11.14 -3.92 1.50
CA PRO A 57 12.45 -3.29 1.44
C PRO A 57 12.63 -2.82 -0.01
N ILE A 58 12.69 -1.52 -0.20
CA ILE A 58 13.08 -0.94 -1.48
C ILE A 58 14.53 -1.36 -1.66
N THR A 59 14.75 -2.43 -2.43
CA THR A 59 16.09 -2.77 -2.87
C THR A 59 16.57 -1.62 -3.74
N PRO A 60 17.68 -0.97 -3.39
CA PRO A 60 18.23 0.09 -4.21
C PRO A 60 18.52 -0.47 -5.61
N PRO A 61 18.23 0.31 -6.68
CA PRO A 61 18.46 -0.15 -8.05
C PRO A 61 19.94 -0.45 -8.25
N THR A 62 20.24 -1.44 -9.08
CA THR A 62 21.60 -1.70 -9.55
C THR A 62 22.07 -0.57 -10.48
N PRO A 63 23.39 -0.39 -10.72
CA PRO A 63 23.89 0.65 -11.62
C PRO A 63 23.28 0.58 -13.04
N GLU A 64 23.05 -0.64 -13.56
CA GLU A 64 22.43 -0.86 -14.86
C GLU A 64 20.96 -0.42 -14.88
N GLU A 65 20.20 -0.76 -13.84
CA GLU A 65 18.82 -0.32 -13.67
C GLU A 65 18.72 1.19 -13.43
N ALA A 66 19.70 1.77 -12.75
CA ALA A 66 19.80 3.20 -12.53
C ALA A 66 20.04 3.95 -13.85
N GLU A 67 20.87 3.44 -14.75
CA GLU A 67 21.07 4.02 -16.08
C GLU A 67 19.78 4.02 -16.91
N VAL A 68 19.05 2.89 -16.90
CA VAL A 68 17.76 2.77 -17.59
C VAL A 68 16.71 3.69 -16.96
N THR A 69 16.66 3.76 -15.64
CA THR A 69 15.78 4.66 -14.89
C THR A 69 16.07 6.11 -15.25
N PHE A 70 17.34 6.50 -15.25
CA PHE A 70 17.75 7.84 -15.67
C PHE A 70 17.31 8.16 -17.10
N LYS A 71 17.44 7.21 -18.04
CA LYS A 71 16.92 7.39 -19.42
C LYS A 71 15.41 7.69 -19.46
N GLY A 72 14.62 7.08 -18.57
CA GLY A 72 13.18 7.34 -18.44
C GLY A 72 12.84 8.66 -17.74
N LEU A 73 13.71 9.10 -16.82
CA LEU A 73 13.56 10.33 -16.04
C LEU A 73 14.03 11.58 -16.79
N TYR A 74 14.91 11.49 -17.79
CA TYR A 74 15.39 12.68 -18.50
C TYR A 74 14.30 13.39 -19.29
N SER A 75 14.42 14.72 -19.36
CA SER A 75 13.50 15.57 -20.13
C SER A 75 12.03 15.30 -19.78
N SER A 76 11.76 15.03 -18.51
CA SER A 76 10.44 14.66 -18.03
C SER A 76 9.96 15.58 -16.92
N THR A 77 8.66 15.71 -16.84
CA THR A 77 7.98 16.49 -15.80
C THR A 77 7.13 15.55 -14.96
N TRP A 78 7.26 15.68 -13.65
CA TRP A 78 6.56 14.88 -12.67
C TRP A 78 5.73 15.78 -11.77
N GLU A 79 4.43 15.53 -11.66
CA GLU A 79 3.52 16.33 -10.84
C GLU A 79 3.00 15.51 -9.67
N LEU A 80 2.89 16.13 -8.50
CA LEU A 80 2.36 15.50 -7.30
C LEU A 80 0.93 14.99 -7.57
N ASP A 81 0.69 13.73 -7.26
CA ASP A 81 -0.65 13.18 -7.23
C ASP A 81 -1.42 13.77 -6.04
N THR A 82 -2.40 14.60 -6.36
CA THR A 82 -3.23 15.31 -5.38
C THR A 82 -4.54 14.59 -5.07
N THR A 83 -4.74 13.37 -5.57
CA THR A 83 -5.95 12.57 -5.35
C THR A 83 -6.23 12.35 -3.85
N MET A 84 -5.17 12.22 -3.05
CA MET A 84 -5.24 12.05 -1.58
C MET A 84 -5.02 13.37 -0.81
N GLY A 85 -4.98 14.51 -1.50
CA GLY A 85 -4.59 15.81 -0.95
C GLY A 85 -3.14 16.18 -1.24
N VAL A 86 -2.74 17.38 -0.81
CA VAL A 86 -1.37 17.87 -0.97
C VAL A 86 -0.55 17.47 0.25
N THR A 87 0.39 16.55 0.04
CA THR A 87 1.28 16.04 1.09
C THR A 87 2.54 16.88 1.21
N SER A 88 2.94 17.19 2.44
CA SER A 88 4.20 17.84 2.79
C SER A 88 5.12 16.90 3.55
N LEU A 89 6.44 17.17 3.49
CA LEU A 89 7.45 16.40 4.21
C LEU A 89 8.08 17.24 5.33
N GLU A 90 8.22 16.67 6.52
CA GLU A 90 8.90 17.32 7.65
C GLU A 90 10.36 17.62 7.31
N GLU A 91 11.00 16.73 6.55
CA GLU A 91 12.36 16.83 6.04
C GLU A 91 12.58 18.03 5.10
N LEU A 92 11.49 18.59 4.59
CA LEU A 92 11.46 19.79 3.75
C LEU A 92 10.79 20.96 4.47
N ASN A 93 10.87 21.00 5.82
CA ASN A 93 10.24 22.03 6.66
C ASN A 93 8.72 22.11 6.51
N ASN A 94 8.05 20.95 6.33
CA ASN A 94 6.62 20.86 6.06
C ASN A 94 6.18 21.58 4.77
N ILE A 95 7.07 21.66 3.79
CA ILE A 95 6.77 22.24 2.49
C ILE A 95 6.45 21.12 1.50
N ALA A 96 5.34 21.29 0.78
CA ALA A 96 4.94 20.36 -0.26
C ALA A 96 5.74 20.63 -1.54
N VAL A 97 6.29 19.56 -2.13
CA VAL A 97 6.87 19.60 -3.46
C VAL A 97 5.75 19.27 -4.45
N LEU A 98 5.46 20.20 -5.35
CA LEU A 98 4.34 20.09 -6.28
C LEU A 98 4.77 19.47 -7.61
N LYS A 99 6.00 19.76 -8.05
CA LYS A 99 6.47 19.34 -9.36
C LYS A 99 7.98 19.20 -9.40
N PHE A 100 8.46 18.19 -10.13
CA PHE A 100 9.84 18.07 -10.56
C PHE A 100 9.93 18.24 -12.07
N VAL A 101 10.93 19.01 -12.51
CA VAL A 101 11.33 19.07 -13.92
C VAL A 101 12.76 18.57 -13.99
N ILE A 102 12.94 17.35 -14.49
CA ILE A 102 14.25 16.72 -14.60
C ILE A 102 14.80 17.05 -15.98
N ALA A 103 15.88 17.83 -16.00
CA ALA A 103 16.55 18.28 -17.21
C ALA A 103 17.47 17.17 -17.76
N THR A 104 18.49 17.57 -18.52
CA THR A 104 19.43 16.66 -19.16
C THR A 104 20.47 16.11 -18.20
N LYS A 105 20.91 14.86 -18.47
CA LYS A 105 22.03 14.18 -17.83
C LYS A 105 23.29 15.04 -17.82
N HIS A 106 23.99 15.10 -16.69
CA HIS A 106 25.40 15.46 -16.71
C HIS A 106 26.21 14.24 -17.17
N ALA A 107 26.93 14.35 -18.29
CA ALA A 107 27.61 13.21 -18.91
C ALA A 107 28.70 12.59 -18.02
N GLU A 108 29.21 13.34 -17.04
CA GLU A 108 30.39 12.98 -16.25
C GLU A 108 30.07 12.42 -14.85
N ASN A 109 28.93 12.80 -14.27
CA ASN A 109 28.49 12.35 -12.95
C ASN A 109 27.09 11.78 -13.12
N GLU A 110 26.75 10.66 -12.47
CA GLU A 110 25.43 10.02 -12.53
C GLU A 110 24.35 10.88 -11.84
N SER A 111 24.18 12.09 -12.35
CA SER A 111 23.34 13.14 -11.83
C SER A 111 22.59 13.85 -12.95
N ALA A 112 21.44 14.39 -12.57
CA ALA A 112 20.57 15.16 -13.45
C ALA A 112 20.22 16.49 -12.78
N SER A 113 20.44 17.60 -13.49
CA SER A 113 19.92 18.88 -13.04
C SER A 113 18.40 18.82 -13.01
N THR A 114 17.81 19.16 -11.88
CA THR A 114 16.38 19.04 -11.62
C THR A 114 15.88 20.33 -11.01
N THR A 115 14.74 20.85 -11.49
CA THR A 115 14.06 21.98 -10.84
C THR A 115 12.91 21.45 -10.01
N MET A 116 12.93 21.75 -8.71
CA MET A 116 11.90 21.40 -7.75
C MET A 116 10.99 22.60 -7.49
N TYR A 117 9.70 22.44 -7.77
CA TYR A 117 8.69 23.47 -7.52
C TYR A 117 8.00 23.18 -6.19
N LEU A 118 8.15 24.12 -5.27
CA LEU A 118 7.63 24.03 -3.92
C LEU A 118 6.35 24.85 -3.81
N LYS A 119 5.46 24.43 -2.92
CA LYS A 119 4.25 25.19 -2.61
C LYS A 119 4.62 26.50 -1.93
N ASP A 120 4.07 27.60 -2.43
CA ASP A 120 4.22 28.96 -1.90
C ASP A 120 5.68 29.45 -1.78
N MET A 121 6.61 28.83 -2.53
CA MET A 121 8.02 29.21 -2.56
C MET A 121 8.57 29.29 -4.00
N PRO A 122 9.67 30.04 -4.22
CA PRO A 122 10.37 30.02 -5.48
C PRO A 122 10.84 28.60 -5.85
N PRO A 123 10.92 28.26 -7.15
CA PRO A 123 11.52 27.00 -7.59
C PRO A 123 12.98 26.91 -7.14
N VAL A 124 13.40 25.72 -6.73
CA VAL A 124 14.76 25.43 -6.26
C VAL A 124 15.45 24.54 -7.29
N LEU A 125 16.67 24.91 -7.68
CA LEU A 125 17.52 24.07 -8.49
C LEU A 125 18.18 23.03 -7.59
N VAL A 126 17.99 21.76 -7.91
CA VAL A 126 18.51 20.61 -7.19
C VAL A 126 19.17 19.64 -8.17
N GLU A 127 19.98 18.74 -7.66
CA GLU A 127 20.58 17.65 -8.42
C GLU A 127 19.94 16.33 -7.98
N LEU A 128 19.45 15.57 -8.94
CA LEU A 128 19.07 14.19 -8.73
C LEU A 128 20.34 13.35 -8.87
N VAL A 129 20.76 12.67 -7.81
CA VAL A 129 22.00 11.90 -7.76
C VAL A 129 21.69 10.45 -7.44
N TYR A 130 22.25 9.53 -8.23
CA TYR A 130 22.25 8.11 -7.90
C TYR A 130 23.49 7.75 -7.06
N THR A 131 23.30 6.92 -6.04
CA THR A 131 24.38 6.36 -5.24
C THR A 131 24.17 4.85 -5.12
N GLU A 132 25.16 4.07 -5.55
CA GLU A 132 25.11 2.61 -5.47
C GLU A 132 24.86 2.14 -4.02
N GLY A 133 23.92 1.22 -3.85
CA GLY A 133 23.51 0.70 -2.53
C GLY A 133 22.58 1.62 -1.73
N TYR A 134 22.33 2.86 -2.18
CA TYR A 134 21.43 3.81 -1.51
C TYR A 134 20.26 4.27 -2.41
N GLY A 135 20.43 4.20 -3.74
CA GLY A 135 19.41 4.58 -4.73
C GLY A 135 19.48 6.06 -5.11
N PHE A 136 18.33 6.65 -5.44
CA PHE A 136 18.25 8.04 -5.89
C PHE A 136 18.00 8.99 -4.71
N SER A 137 18.72 10.11 -4.71
CA SER A 137 18.61 11.16 -3.71
C SER A 137 18.63 12.54 -4.36
N ILE A 138 18.18 13.55 -3.62
CA ILE A 138 18.18 14.94 -4.07
C ILE A 138 19.27 15.68 -3.30
N GLU A 139 20.05 16.48 -4.01
CA GLU A 139 21.11 17.33 -3.45
C GLU A 139 20.93 18.78 -3.88
N SER A 140 21.33 19.72 -3.04
CA SER A 140 21.40 21.14 -3.39
C SER A 140 22.65 21.75 -2.78
N GLY A 141 23.53 22.32 -3.60
CA GLY A 141 24.77 22.96 -3.12
C GLY A 141 25.67 22.03 -2.30
N GLY A 142 25.69 20.73 -2.62
CA GLY A 142 26.45 19.70 -1.88
C GLY A 142 25.78 19.19 -0.60
N GLN A 143 24.57 19.66 -0.27
CA GLN A 143 23.79 19.15 0.84
C GLN A 143 22.73 18.15 0.34
N LYS A 144 22.76 16.93 0.88
CA LYS A 144 21.74 15.89 0.66
C LYS A 144 20.48 16.20 1.46
N PHE A 145 19.32 16.15 0.80
CA PHE A 145 18.04 16.15 1.49
C PHE A 145 17.79 14.78 2.14
N ALA A 146 17.13 14.76 3.29
CA ALA A 146 16.78 13.54 4.02
C ALA A 146 15.57 12.82 3.39
N VAL A 147 15.57 12.66 2.07
CA VAL A 147 14.53 11.99 1.29
C VAL A 147 15.14 10.95 0.36
N LYS A 148 14.35 9.93 0.03
CA LYS A 148 14.68 8.93 -0.99
C LYS A 148 13.74 9.10 -2.18
N LEU A 149 14.27 8.92 -3.38
CA LEU A 149 13.48 8.84 -4.59
C LEU A 149 13.46 7.40 -5.11
N LEU A 150 12.25 6.94 -5.45
CA LEU A 150 12.00 5.66 -6.07
C LEU A 150 11.32 5.90 -7.41
N TYR A 151 11.86 5.34 -8.47
CA TYR A 151 11.17 5.24 -9.74
C TYR A 151 10.56 3.84 -9.87
N SER A 152 9.34 3.79 -10.39
CA SER A 152 8.64 2.54 -10.70
C SER A 152 7.85 2.72 -11.99
N ALA A 153 7.83 1.67 -12.81
CA ALA A 153 6.99 1.60 -14.00
C ALA A 153 6.14 0.33 -13.95
N SER A 154 4.90 0.43 -14.42
CA SER A 154 4.05 -0.74 -14.58
C SER A 154 4.63 -1.70 -15.62
N LYS A 155 4.29 -2.99 -15.50
CA LYS A 155 4.76 -4.03 -16.43
C LYS A 155 4.38 -3.78 -17.89
N ASP A 156 3.31 -3.02 -18.12
CA ASP A 156 2.84 -2.62 -19.44
C ASP A 156 3.46 -1.31 -19.94
N GLY A 157 4.32 -0.65 -19.13
CA GLY A 157 5.02 0.59 -19.46
C GLY A 157 4.11 1.82 -19.59
N LYS A 158 2.82 1.70 -19.25
CA LYS A 158 1.83 2.78 -19.45
C LYS A 158 1.75 3.77 -18.31
N SER A 159 2.14 3.33 -17.11
CA SER A 159 2.16 4.17 -15.93
C SER A 159 3.55 4.15 -15.33
N GLU A 160 4.11 5.33 -15.15
CA GLU A 160 5.34 5.54 -14.44
C GLU A 160 5.02 6.38 -13.20
N THR A 161 5.66 6.06 -12.08
CA THR A 161 5.48 6.75 -10.81
C THR A 161 6.85 7.01 -10.20
N LEU A 162 7.09 8.27 -9.89
CA LEU A 162 8.22 8.72 -9.09
C LEU A 162 7.69 8.91 -7.66
N THR A 163 8.27 8.26 -6.67
CA THR A 163 7.86 8.37 -5.27
C THR A 163 8.97 9.03 -4.47
N MET A 164 8.66 10.11 -3.78
CA MET A 164 9.56 10.71 -2.79
C MET A 164 9.15 10.25 -1.39
N ILE A 165 10.11 9.71 -0.65
CA ILE A 165 9.89 9.12 0.67
C ILE A 165 10.72 9.90 1.68
N GLY A 166 10.07 10.45 2.71
CA GLY A 166 10.76 11.05 3.85
C GLY A 166 11.51 9.99 4.67
N ASN A 167 12.80 10.20 4.95
CA ASN A 167 13.59 9.21 5.70
C ASN A 167 13.15 9.09 7.17
N GLU A 168 12.65 10.17 7.77
CA GLU A 168 12.27 10.24 9.17
C GLU A 168 10.77 10.06 9.33
N SER A 169 9.99 10.80 8.54
CA SER A 169 8.53 10.79 8.59
C SER A 169 7.93 9.52 7.96
N ASN A 170 8.68 8.86 7.07
CA ASN A 170 8.22 7.75 6.24
C ASN A 170 6.91 8.09 5.49
N ILE A 171 6.74 9.38 5.13
CA ILE A 171 5.64 9.86 4.31
C ILE A 171 6.00 9.65 2.84
N HIS A 172 5.06 9.13 2.06
CA HIS A 172 5.23 8.81 0.64
C HIS A 172 4.46 9.83 -0.19
N CYS A 173 5.18 10.58 -1.01
CA CYS A 173 4.63 11.52 -1.98
C CYS A 173 4.76 10.90 -3.37
N TYR A 174 3.64 10.66 -4.03
CA TYR A 174 3.60 10.05 -5.36
C TYR A 174 3.53 11.12 -6.43
N TYR A 175 4.35 10.98 -7.48
CA TYR A 175 4.39 11.89 -8.61
C TYR A 175 4.15 11.12 -9.90
N LEU A 176 3.30 11.68 -10.75
CA LEU A 176 2.92 11.10 -12.02
C LEU A 176 3.57 11.88 -13.17
N LYS A 177 4.00 11.13 -14.19
CA LYS A 177 4.60 11.71 -15.40
C LYS A 177 3.55 12.48 -16.21
N LYS A 178 3.95 13.64 -16.74
CA LYS A 178 3.15 14.49 -17.64
C LYS A 178 3.66 14.46 -19.07
#